data_AF-A0A6B0X115-F1
#
_entry.id   AF-A0A6B0X115-F1
#
_cell.length_a   1.000
_cell.length_b   1.000
_cell.length_c   1.000
_cell.angle_alpha   90.00
_cell.angle_beta   90.00
_cell.angle_gamma   90.00
#
_symmetry.space_group_name_H-M   'P 1'
#
loop_
_entity.id
_entity.type
_entity.pdbx_description
1 polymer ?
#
loop_
_entity_poly.entity_id
_entity_poly.type
_entity_poly.pdbx_seq_one_letter_code
_entity_poly.pdbx_strand_id
1 'polypeptide(L)'
;MHQLSADWRRADLSPADHALCAFAEKLTQRPQDSTAADIDQLRQHGFDDRGVHDAVQIIGYFNYINRVADALGVEPESFIRPWEKYGTAPD
;
A
#
# COMPACT_ATOMS: atom_id res chain seq x y z
N MET A 1 -10.75 -5.69 -1.25
CA MET A 1 -9.45 -6.30 -0.85
C MET A 1 -8.85 -7.20 -1.92
N HIS A 2 -9.55 -8.23 -2.43
CA HIS A 2 -8.96 -9.15 -3.43
C HIS A 2 -8.52 -8.45 -4.73
N GLN A 3 -9.33 -7.50 -5.23
CA GLN A 3 -8.94 -6.67 -6.37
C GLN A 3 -7.74 -5.76 -6.06
N LEU A 4 -7.66 -5.22 -4.83
CA LEU A 4 -6.57 -4.35 -4.39
C LEU A 4 -5.23 -5.08 -4.38
N SER A 5 -5.18 -6.32 -3.88
CA SER A 5 -3.96 -7.12 -3.84
C SER A 5 -3.54 -7.63 -5.21
N ALA A 6 -4.50 -7.91 -6.10
CA ALA A 6 -4.21 -8.40 -7.45
C ALA A 6 -3.77 -7.28 -8.40
N ASP A 7 -4.56 -6.20 -8.48
CA ASP A 7 -4.26 -5.01 -9.27
C ASP A 7 -5.12 -3.83 -8.77
N TRP A 8 -4.54 -3.02 -7.88
CA TRP A 8 -5.22 -1.87 -7.28
C TRP A 8 -5.71 -0.84 -8.31
N ARG A 9 -5.16 -0.80 -9.52
CA ARG A 9 -5.58 0.14 -10.58
C ARG A 9 -6.95 -0.22 -11.18
N ARG A 10 -7.35 -1.48 -11.04
CA ARG A 10 -8.64 -2.00 -11.54
C ARG A 10 -9.67 -2.14 -10.43
N ALA A 11 -9.28 -1.89 -9.18
CA ALA A 11 -10.18 -1.92 -8.05
C ALA A 11 -11.10 -0.70 -8.08
N ASP A 12 -12.34 -0.87 -7.66
CA ASP A 12 -13.28 0.22 -7.44
C ASP A 12 -12.87 1.00 -6.19
N LEU A 13 -12.05 2.04 -6.37
CA LEU A 13 -11.46 2.86 -5.32
C LEU A 13 -11.95 4.29 -5.44
N SER A 14 -12.04 4.96 -4.29
CA SER A 14 -12.20 6.41 -4.29
C SER A 14 -10.98 7.07 -4.96
N PRO A 15 -11.13 8.28 -5.54
CA PRO A 15 -9.99 9.01 -6.10
C PRO A 15 -8.85 9.21 -5.09
N ALA A 16 -9.19 9.39 -3.80
CA ALA A 16 -8.21 9.54 -2.73
C ALA A 16 -7.44 8.23 -2.47
N ASP A 17 -8.12 7.09 -2.41
CA ASP A 17 -7.46 5.79 -2.23
C ASP A 17 -6.58 5.43 -3.43
N HIS A 18 -7.04 5.75 -4.65
CA HIS A 18 -6.24 5.55 -5.86
C HIS A 18 -4.96 6.41 -5.84
N ALA A 19 -5.04 7.67 -5.39
CA ALA A 19 -3.87 8.53 -5.22
C ALA A 19 -2.90 7.99 -4.15
N LEU A 20 -3.44 7.49 -3.03
CA LEU A 20 -2.64 6.87 -1.97
C LEU A 20 -1.93 5.59 -2.47
N CYS A 21 -2.60 4.72 -3.23
CA CYS A 21 -1.99 3.53 -3.81
C CYS A 21 -0.90 3.88 -4.84
N ALA A 22 -1.12 4.90 -5.67
CA ALA A 22 -0.11 5.39 -6.61
C ALA A 22 1.15 5.90 -5.89
N PHE A 23 0.95 6.68 -4.82
CA PHE A 23 2.04 7.15 -3.99
C PHE A 23 2.79 6.01 -3.29
N ALA A 24 2.06 5.04 -2.73
CA ALA A 24 2.62 3.86 -2.09
C ALA A 24 3.52 3.07 -3.05
N GLU A 25 3.03 2.80 -4.26
CA GLU A 25 3.82 2.10 -5.28
C GLU A 25 5.11 2.86 -5.64
N LYS A 26 5.01 4.17 -5.88
CA LYS A 26 6.19 5.01 -6.16
C LYS A 26 7.20 4.95 -5.02
N LEU A 27 6.75 5.14 -3.77
CA LEU A 27 7.62 5.15 -2.60
C LEU A 27 8.27 3.77 -2.34
N THR A 28 7.58 2.68 -2.71
CA THR A 28 8.12 1.31 -2.62
C THR A 28 9.17 1.01 -3.69
N GLN A 29 8.90 1.38 -4.95
CA GLN A 29 9.77 1.00 -6.07
C GLN A 29 10.88 2.00 -6.36
N ARG A 30 10.61 3.30 -6.18
CA ARG A 30 11.50 4.40 -6.55
C ARG A 30 11.45 5.51 -5.49
N PRO A 31 11.79 5.21 -4.22
CA PRO A 31 11.74 6.20 -3.14
C PRO A 31 12.58 7.45 -3.45
N GLN A 32 13.72 7.29 -4.13
CA GLN A 32 14.60 8.39 -4.54
C GLN A 32 13.97 9.39 -5.53
N ASP A 33 12.91 9.00 -6.23
CA ASP A 33 12.19 9.85 -7.18
C ASP A 33 11.05 10.64 -6.49
N SER A 34 10.84 10.45 -5.18
CA SER A 34 9.77 11.11 -4.43
C SER A 34 10.10 12.59 -4.21
N THR A 35 9.12 13.44 -4.46
CA THR A 35 9.25 14.90 -4.47
C THR A 35 8.11 15.57 -3.70
N ALA A 36 8.23 16.88 -3.44
CA ALA A 36 7.15 17.66 -2.84
C ALA A 36 5.84 17.61 -3.67
N ALA A 37 5.94 17.47 -5.00
CA ALA A 37 4.76 17.37 -5.87
C ALA A 37 3.92 16.13 -5.56
N ASP A 38 4.52 15.02 -5.14
CA ASP A 38 3.78 13.82 -4.76
C ASP A 38 2.95 14.04 -3.49
N ILE A 39 3.48 14.82 -2.55
CA ILE A 39 2.78 15.21 -1.32
C ILE A 39 1.62 16.16 -1.65
N ASP A 40 1.85 17.12 -2.55
CA ASP A 40 0.81 18.06 -2.97
C ASP A 40 -0.33 17.36 -3.72
N GLN A 41 -0.05 16.29 -4.48
CA GLN A 41 -1.08 15.45 -5.07
C GLN A 41 -1.96 14.80 -4.00
N LEU A 42 -1.38 14.24 -2.94
CA LEU A 42 -2.18 13.70 -1.82
C LEU A 42 -3.02 14.80 -1.16
N ARG A 43 -2.48 15.99 -0.93
CA ARG A 43 -3.24 17.12 -0.36
C ARG A 43 -4.42 17.53 -1.24
N GLN A 44 -4.28 17.50 -2.56
CA GLN A 44 -5.40 17.77 -3.50
C GLN A 44 -6.55 16.75 -3.35
N HIS A 45 -6.25 15.55 -2.86
CA HIS A 45 -7.23 14.52 -2.54
C HIS A 45 -7.73 14.55 -1.08
N GLY A 46 -7.39 15.59 -0.31
CA GLY A 46 -7.93 15.83 1.03
C GLY A 46 -7.10 15.27 2.18
N PHE A 47 -5.90 14.76 1.92
CA PHE A 47 -4.98 14.34 2.99
C PHE A 47 -4.39 15.56 3.70
N ASP A 48 -4.52 15.63 5.02
CA ASP A 48 -3.79 16.61 5.84
C ASP A 48 -2.36 16.13 6.11
N ASP A 49 -1.52 16.98 6.73
CA ASP A 49 -0.13 16.64 6.99
C ASP A 49 0.04 15.38 7.85
N ARG A 50 -0.93 15.12 8.75
CA ARG A 50 -0.95 13.90 9.56
C ARG A 50 -1.26 12.68 8.69
N GLY A 51 -2.27 12.77 7.82
CA GLY A 51 -2.60 11.69 6.88
C GLY A 51 -1.44 11.35 5.94
N VAL A 52 -0.72 12.36 5.43
CA VAL A 52 0.50 12.14 4.64
C VAL A 52 1.60 11.47 5.47
N HIS A 53 1.83 11.96 6.68
CA HIS A 53 2.83 11.39 7.59
C HIS A 53 2.54 9.91 7.87
N ASP A 54 1.29 9.59 8.21
CA ASP A 54 0.87 8.22 8.52
C ASP A 54 1.01 7.30 7.30
N ALA A 55 0.65 7.79 6.10
CA ALA A 55 0.88 7.06 4.86
C ALA A 55 2.37 6.71 4.68
N VAL A 56 3.27 7.70 4.78
CA VAL A 56 4.71 7.49 4.62
C VAL A 56 5.25 6.50 5.66
N GLN A 57 4.83 6.61 6.93
CA GLN A 57 5.25 5.70 7.99
C GLN A 57 4.81 4.26 7.70
N ILE A 58 3.53 4.05 7.35
CA ILE A 58 2.98 2.73 7.07
C ILE A 58 3.67 2.10 5.86
N ILE A 59 3.77 2.84 4.75
CA ILE A 59 4.43 2.36 3.53
C ILE A 59 5.90 2.00 3.82
N GLY A 60 6.62 2.88 4.52
CA GLY A 60 8.02 2.68 4.88
C GLY A 60 8.23 1.48 5.80
N TYR A 61 7.38 1.32 6.81
CA TYR A 61 7.44 0.22 7.76
C TYR A 61 7.23 -1.14 7.07
N PHE A 62 6.20 -1.26 6.22
CA PHE A 62 5.97 -2.50 5.48
C PHE A 62 7.11 -2.81 4.50
N ASN A 63 7.64 -1.80 3.84
CA ASN A 63 8.83 -1.94 3.00
C ASN A 63 10.05 -2.45 3.80
N TYR A 64 10.23 -2.03 5.06
CA TYR A 64 11.31 -2.52 5.92
C TYR A 64 11.05 -3.98 6.37
N ILE A 65 9.89 -4.26 6.96
CA ILE A 65 9.62 -5.57 7.55
C ILE A 65 9.52 -6.67 6.49
N ASN A 66 8.99 -6.37 5.29
CA ASN A 66 8.93 -7.31 4.18
C ASN A 66 10.36 -7.73 3.77
N ARG A 67 11.30 -6.78 3.69
CA ARG A 67 12.70 -7.10 3.37
C ARG A 67 13.36 -7.96 4.45
N VAL A 68 13.05 -7.73 5.72
CA VAL A 68 13.55 -8.55 6.83
C VAL A 68 12.98 -9.97 6.74
N ALA A 69 11.67 -10.10 6.54
CA ALA A 69 10.99 -11.38 6.40
C ALA A 69 11.54 -12.20 5.22
N ASP A 70 11.64 -11.57 4.04
CA ASP A 70 12.16 -12.20 2.83
C ASP A 70 13.62 -12.64 2.99
N ALA A 71 14.47 -11.79 3.58
CA ALA A 71 15.89 -12.07 3.75
C ALA A 71 16.16 -13.21 4.76
N LEU A 72 15.28 -13.38 5.75
CA LEU A 72 15.40 -14.41 6.79
C LEU A 72 14.59 -15.67 6.48
N GLY A 73 13.81 -15.68 5.38
CA GLY A 73 12.95 -16.81 5.03
C GLY A 73 11.85 -17.05 6.06
N VAL A 74 11.23 -15.97 6.57
CA VAL A 74 10.12 -16.09 7.53
C VAL A 74 8.93 -16.72 6.83
N GLU A 75 8.49 -17.88 7.33
CA GLU A 75 7.32 -18.58 6.81
C GLU A 75 6.01 -17.92 7.27
N PRO A 76 4.96 -17.93 6.44
CA PRO A 76 3.64 -17.42 6.82
C PRO A 76 3.06 -18.13 8.05
N GLU A 77 2.31 -17.42 8.87
CA GLU A 77 1.67 -17.97 10.05
C GLU A 77 0.57 -18.98 9.66
N SER A 78 0.70 -20.22 10.14
CA SER A 78 -0.23 -21.32 9.82
C SER A 78 -1.68 -21.09 10.31
N PHE A 79 -1.88 -20.20 11.27
CA PHE A 79 -3.19 -19.83 11.79
C PHE A 79 -3.83 -18.65 11.04
N ILE A 80 -3.06 -17.92 10.22
CA ILE A 80 -3.60 -16.89 9.33
C ILE A 80 -4.04 -17.57 8.04
N ARG A 81 -5.32 -17.41 7.69
CA ARG A 81 -5.85 -17.95 6.43
C ARG A 81 -5.40 -17.06 5.26
N PRO A 82 -4.75 -17.60 4.20
CA PRO A 82 -4.36 -16.81 3.03
C PRO A 82 -5.60 -16.26 2.32
N TRP A 83 -5.67 -14.94 2.18
CA TRP A 83 -6.79 -14.25 1.52
C TRP A 83 -6.84 -14.52 0.00
N GLU A 84 -5.72 -14.93 -0.60
CA GLU A 84 -5.59 -15.27 -2.02
C GLU A 84 -6.39 -16.51 -2.44
N LYS A 85 -6.72 -17.41 -1.49
CA LYS A 85 -7.41 -18.68 -1.80
C LYS A 85 -8.93 -18.55 -1.97
N TYR A 86 -9.51 -17.37 -1.72
CA TYR A 86 -10.96 -17.16 -1.76
C TYR A 86 -11.30 -15.86 -2.51
N GLY A 87 -11.25 -15.93 -3.83
CA GLY A 87 -11.57 -14.82 -4.75
C GLY A 87 -13.05 -14.44 -4.86
N THR A 88 -13.93 -15.00 -4.03
CA THR A 88 -15.32 -14.54 -3.88
C THR A 88 -15.70 -14.69 -2.41
N ALA A 89 -16.03 -13.57 -1.76
CA ALA A 89 -16.77 -13.65 -0.51
C ALA A 89 -18.19 -14.17 -0.85
N PRO A 90 -18.78 -15.09 -0.06
CA PRO A 90 -20.22 -15.21 -0.03
C PRO A 90 -20.79 -13.95 0.63
N ASP A 91 -21.94 -13.51 0.12
CA ASP A 91 -22.70 -12.31 0.54
C ASP A 91 -22.80 -12.10 2.05
#